data_AF-E1ZX08-F1
#
_entry.id   AF-E1ZX08-F1
#
_cell.length_a   1.000
_cell.length_b   1.000
_cell.length_c   1.000
_cell.angle_alpha   90.00
_cell.angle_beta   90.00
_cell.angle_gamma   90.00
#
_symmetry.space_group_name_H-M   'P 1'
#
loop_
_entity.id
_entity.type
_entity.pdbx_description
1 polymer ?
#
loop_
_entity_poly.entity_id
_entity_poly.type
_entity_poly.pdbx_seq_one_letter_code
_entity_poly.pdbx_strand_id
1 'polypeptide(L)'
;MASLRLFVAGASAIGAGTLTSHFLLSDNTVHAEKGKPRPPRRTLPTRESQVKTLKSQEYDVLIIGGGATGAGCALDACTRGLKTALVEADDFASGTSSRSTKLIHGGVRYLQKAIMQLDIEQYRMVKEALHERASMLQSAPHLAHPLPIMLPVYTYV
;
A
#
# COMPACT_ATOMS: atom_id res chain seq x y z
N MET A 1 12.56 6.85 11.75
CA MET A 1 12.12 7.24 13.11
C MET A 1 11.34 8.54 12.99
N ALA A 2 10.01 8.48 12.90
CA ALA A 2 9.17 9.67 12.93
C ALA A 2 8.75 9.93 14.39
N SER A 3 9.19 11.04 14.98
CA SER A 3 8.75 11.43 16.32
C SER A 3 7.40 12.13 16.23
N LEU A 4 6.37 11.56 16.86
CA LEU A 4 5.07 12.20 17.04
C LEU A 4 5.19 13.22 18.18
N ARG A 5 5.04 14.51 17.90
CA ARG A 5 4.94 15.54 18.94
C ARG A 5 3.47 15.86 19.18
N LEU A 6 2.99 15.48 20.37
CA LEU A 6 1.70 15.86 20.95
C LEU A 6 1.72 17.37 21.23
N PHE A 7 0.71 18.13 20.78
CA PHE A 7 0.59 19.55 21.11
C PHE A 7 -0.72 19.81 21.85
N VAL A 8 -0.61 20.17 23.12
CA VAL A 8 -1.69 20.73 23.94
C VAL A 8 -1.74 22.23 23.65
N ALA A 9 -2.81 22.71 23.03
CA ALA A 9 -2.99 24.13 22.74
C ALA A 9 -3.67 24.84 23.92
N GLY A 10 -2.88 25.57 24.72
CA GLY A 10 -3.40 26.63 25.59
C GLY A 10 -3.61 27.91 24.78
N ALA A 11 -4.85 28.34 24.61
CA ALA A 11 -5.20 29.49 23.78
C ALA A 11 -4.94 30.82 24.53
N SER A 12 -3.91 31.56 24.11
CA SER A 12 -3.81 32.99 24.34
C SER A 12 -3.86 33.70 22.98
N ALA A 13 -4.79 34.65 22.84
CA ALA A 13 -5.24 35.22 21.56
C ALA A 13 -4.13 35.91 20.73
N ILE A 14 -2.99 36.25 21.34
CA ILE A 14 -1.84 36.85 20.66
C ILE A 14 -0.95 35.78 19.99
N GLY A 15 -0.94 34.54 20.51
CA GLY A 15 -0.14 33.44 19.95
C GLY A 15 -0.75 32.79 18.70
N ALA A 16 -2.07 32.89 18.53
CA ALA A 16 -2.76 32.31 17.38
C ALA A 16 -2.37 33.02 16.06
N GLY A 17 -2.23 34.36 16.07
CA GLY A 17 -1.88 35.13 14.88
C GLY A 17 -0.48 34.84 14.36
N THR A 18 0.51 34.77 15.26
CA THR A 18 1.92 34.52 14.92
C THR A 18 2.18 33.08 14.50
N LEU A 19 1.52 32.09 15.13
CA LEU A 19 1.60 30.69 14.71
C LEU A 19 0.93 30.47 13.34
N THR A 20 -0.22 31.09 13.12
CA THR A 20 -0.93 30.97 11.83
C THR A 20 -0.16 31.69 10.72
N SER A 21 0.42 32.86 10.99
CA SER A 21 1.28 33.55 10.01
C SER A 21 2.57 32.79 9.74
N HIS A 22 3.20 32.18 10.74
CA HIS A 22 4.40 31.36 10.55
C HIS A 22 4.10 30.07 9.77
N PHE A 23 2.90 29.49 9.92
CA PHE A 23 2.47 28.31 9.15
C PHE A 23 2.06 28.67 7.71
N LEU A 24 1.47 29.84 7.49
CA LEU A 24 1.08 30.32 6.16
C LEU A 24 2.25 30.91 5.35
N LEU A 25 3.23 31.52 6.03
CA LEU A 25 4.43 32.10 5.41
C LEU A 25 5.64 31.16 5.40
N SER A 26 5.57 29.99 6.04
CA SER A 26 6.62 28.99 5.89
C SER A 26 6.57 28.45 4.47
N ASP A 27 7.52 28.87 3.64
CA ASP A 27 7.78 28.30 2.33
C ASP A 27 8.13 26.81 2.49
N ASN A 28 7.11 25.95 2.50
CA ASN A 28 7.23 24.51 2.31
C ASN A 28 7.51 24.19 0.84
N THR A 29 8.43 24.93 0.22
CA THR A 29 8.96 24.58 -1.08
C THR A 29 9.80 23.33 -0.89
N VAL A 30 9.20 22.19 -1.19
CA VAL A 30 9.91 20.92 -1.29
C VAL A 30 10.85 21.04 -2.48
N HIS A 31 12.10 21.39 -2.23
CA HIS A 31 13.14 21.27 -3.23
C HIS A 31 13.21 19.79 -3.63
N ALA A 32 12.85 19.49 -4.89
CA ALA A 32 13.08 18.18 -5.44
C ALA A 32 14.58 17.89 -5.33
N GLU A 33 14.96 16.95 -4.45
CA GLU A 33 16.33 16.44 -4.44
C GLU A 33 16.69 16.04 -5.88
N LYS A 34 17.86 16.49 -6.36
CA LYS A 34 18.39 16.07 -7.65
C LYS A 34 18.29 14.55 -7.71
N GLY A 35 17.40 14.05 -8.57
CA GLY A 35 17.04 12.63 -8.62
C GLY A 35 18.30 11.79 -8.71
N LYS A 36 18.46 10.86 -7.76
CA LYS A 36 19.56 9.88 -7.79
C LYS A 36 19.60 9.25 -9.19
N PRO A 37 20.80 9.07 -9.79
CA PRO A 37 20.90 8.49 -11.12
C PRO A 37 20.13 7.17 -11.15
N ARG A 38 19.24 7.05 -12.12
CA ARG A 38 18.41 5.85 -12.26
C ARG A 38 19.37 4.67 -12.46
N PRO A 39 19.26 3.60 -11.65
CA PRO A 39 20.15 2.45 -11.81
C PRO A 39 20.05 1.94 -13.26
N PRO A 40 21.16 1.42 -13.82
CA PRO A 40 21.17 0.91 -15.18
C PRO A 40 20.05 -0.11 -15.34
N ARG A 41 19.35 -0.03 -16.48
CA ARG A 41 18.20 -0.88 -16.77
C ARG A 41 18.68 -2.33 -16.81
N ARG A 42 18.39 -3.10 -15.76
CA ARG A 42 18.76 -4.50 -15.67
C ARG A 42 18.18 -5.23 -16.88
N THR A 43 19.02 -5.97 -17.61
CA THR A 43 18.56 -6.81 -18.71
C THR A 43 17.71 -7.93 -18.13
N LEU A 44 16.47 -8.05 -18.63
CA LEU A 44 15.58 -9.11 -18.21
C LEU A 44 15.99 -10.40 -18.95
N PRO A 45 16.02 -11.56 -18.27
CA PRO A 45 16.30 -12.83 -18.94
C PRO A 45 15.18 -13.12 -19.95
N THR A 46 15.55 -13.73 -21.09
CA THR A 46 14.57 -14.16 -22.09
C THR A 46 13.66 -15.26 -21.52
N ARG A 47 12.45 -15.41 -22.08
CA ARG A 47 11.51 -16.47 -21.67
C ARG A 47 12.15 -17.86 -21.75
N GLU A 48 12.90 -18.11 -22.82
CA GLU A 48 13.60 -19.39 -23.02
C GLU A 48 14.62 -19.66 -21.92
N SER A 49 15.40 -18.64 -21.53
CA SER A 49 16.37 -18.75 -20.43
C SER A 49 15.66 -19.04 -19.10
N GLN A 50 14.56 -18.33 -18.80
CA GLN A 50 13.77 -18.55 -17.59
C GLN A 50 13.20 -19.98 -17.53
N VAL A 51 12.63 -20.49 -18.63
CA VAL A 51 12.10 -21.86 -18.72
C VAL A 51 13.22 -22.89 -18.55
N LYS A 52 14.40 -22.65 -19.13
CA LYS A 52 15.55 -23.54 -18.95
C LYS A 52 15.97 -23.60 -17.48
N THR A 53 16.10 -22.45 -16.81
CA THR A 53 16.45 -22.39 -15.39
C THR A 53 15.42 -23.10 -14.51
N LEU A 54 14.11 -22.87 -14.77
CA LEU A 54 13.02 -23.53 -14.05
C LEU A 54 13.06 -25.06 -14.14
N LYS A 55 13.53 -25.60 -15.27
CA LYS A 55 13.66 -27.06 -15.46
C LYS A 55 14.95 -27.64 -14.88
N SER A 56 16.00 -26.84 -14.74
CA SER A 56 17.35 -27.32 -14.40
C SER A 56 17.73 -27.14 -12.94
N GLN A 57 16.86 -26.54 -12.12
CA GLN A 57 17.17 -26.18 -10.75
C GLN A 57 16.07 -26.64 -9.79
N GLU A 58 16.48 -27.04 -8.59
CA GLU A 58 15.55 -27.25 -7.48
C GLU A 58 15.20 -25.91 -6.81
N TYR A 59 13.99 -25.80 -6.30
CA TYR A 59 13.44 -24.61 -5.65
C TYR A 59 12.86 -25.00 -4.29
N ASP A 60 12.97 -24.12 -3.31
CA ASP A 60 12.38 -24.32 -1.98
C ASP A 60 10.87 -24.09 -2.01
N VAL A 61 10.42 -23.14 -2.84
CA VAL A 61 9.01 -22.76 -2.96
C VAL A 61 8.66 -22.55 -4.43
N LEU A 62 7.56 -23.19 -4.86
CA LEU A 62 6.91 -22.94 -6.14
C LEU A 62 5.56 -22.24 -5.90
N ILE A 63 5.39 -21.08 -6.51
CA ILE A 63 4.16 -20.29 -6.46
C ILE A 63 3.45 -20.40 -7.80
N ILE A 64 2.16 -20.73 -7.75
CA ILE A 64 1.29 -20.86 -8.93
C ILE A 64 0.33 -19.67 -8.93
N GLY A 65 0.44 -18.83 -9.95
CA GLY A 65 -0.33 -17.60 -10.13
C GLY A 65 0.49 -16.34 -9.84
N GLY A 66 0.61 -15.47 -10.83
CA GLY A 66 1.26 -14.15 -10.82
C GLY A 66 0.30 -12.98 -10.57
N GLY A 67 -0.80 -13.22 -9.86
CA GLY A 67 -1.66 -12.16 -9.32
C GLY A 67 -1.03 -11.44 -8.12
N ALA A 68 -1.75 -10.49 -7.53
CA ALA A 68 -1.29 -9.71 -6.38
C ALA A 68 -0.86 -10.60 -5.19
N THR A 69 -1.63 -11.64 -4.89
CA THR A 69 -1.31 -12.60 -3.81
C THR A 69 -0.03 -13.36 -4.10
N GLY A 70 0.09 -13.96 -5.29
CA GLY A 70 1.27 -14.75 -5.65
C GLY A 70 2.53 -13.89 -5.75
N ALA A 71 2.43 -12.67 -6.27
CA ALA A 71 3.53 -11.72 -6.27
C ALA A 71 3.97 -11.32 -4.85
N GLY A 72 3.02 -11.10 -3.94
CA GLY A 72 3.30 -10.84 -2.53
C GLY A 72 3.99 -12.01 -1.83
N CYS A 73 3.49 -13.23 -2.04
CA CYS A 73 4.13 -14.44 -1.53
C CYS A 73 5.54 -14.63 -2.10
N ALA A 74 5.74 -14.35 -3.40
CA ALA A 74 7.05 -14.46 -4.03
C ALA A 74 8.03 -13.45 -3.44
N LEU A 75 7.58 -12.22 -3.21
CA LEU A 75 8.39 -11.21 -2.56
C LEU A 75 8.78 -11.65 -1.15
N ASP A 76 7.83 -12.10 -0.33
CA ASP A 76 8.10 -12.55 1.05
C ASP A 76 9.04 -13.77 1.10
N ALA A 77 8.85 -14.75 0.22
CA ALA A 77 9.74 -15.91 0.14
C ALA A 77 11.16 -15.49 -0.29
N CYS A 78 11.30 -14.64 -1.30
CA CYS A 78 12.60 -14.15 -1.77
C CYS A 78 13.32 -13.32 -0.70
N THR A 79 12.63 -12.44 0.03
CA THR A 79 13.24 -11.59 1.07
C THR A 79 13.70 -12.40 2.28
N ARG A 80 13.13 -13.58 2.51
CA ARG A 80 13.57 -14.56 3.51
C ARG A 80 14.73 -15.44 3.03
N GLY A 81 15.21 -15.26 1.80
CA GLY A 81 16.32 -16.00 1.22
C GLY A 81 15.94 -17.36 0.63
N LEU A 82 14.65 -17.65 0.46
CA LEU A 82 14.19 -18.89 -0.16
C LEU A 82 14.36 -18.82 -1.68
N LYS A 83 14.84 -19.92 -2.25
CA LYS A 83 14.94 -20.07 -3.70
C LYS A 83 13.55 -20.30 -4.28
N THR A 84 12.97 -19.22 -4.80
CA THR A 84 11.55 -19.17 -5.17
C THR A 84 11.37 -19.22 -6.68
N ALA A 85 10.43 -20.04 -7.15
CA ALA A 85 9.89 -20.01 -8.50
C ALA A 85 8.45 -19.51 -8.49
N LEU A 86 8.06 -18.72 -9.49
CA LEU A 86 6.68 -18.34 -9.72
C LEU A 86 6.32 -18.58 -11.18
N VAL A 87 5.18 -19.21 -11.41
CA VAL A 87 4.62 -19.44 -12.75
C VAL A 87 3.24 -18.80 -12.87
N GLU A 88 3.01 -18.12 -13.99
CA GLU A 88 1.73 -17.54 -14.38
C GLU A 88 1.37 -18.09 -15.77
N ALA A 89 0.09 -18.43 -15.95
CA ALA A 89 -0.41 -18.99 -17.20
C ALA A 89 -0.50 -17.91 -18.29
N ASP A 90 -0.95 -16.70 -17.90
CA ASP A 90 -1.15 -15.56 -18.80
C ASP A 90 -0.06 -14.48 -18.55
N ASP A 91 -0.48 -13.23 -18.37
CA ASP A 91 0.38 -12.11 -17.99
C ASP A 91 0.27 -11.81 -16.49
N PHE A 92 1.27 -11.13 -15.91
CA PHE A 92 1.25 -10.73 -14.52
C PHE A 92 0.03 -9.85 -14.20
N ALA A 93 -0.61 -10.12 -13.06
CA ALA A 93 -1.84 -9.45 -12.61
C ALA A 93 -3.04 -9.52 -13.58
N SER A 94 -2.96 -10.35 -14.64
CA SER A 94 -3.98 -10.43 -15.69
C SER A 94 -5.34 -10.95 -15.22
N GLY A 95 -5.45 -11.58 -14.04
CA GLY A 95 -6.70 -12.04 -13.43
C GLY A 95 -7.49 -10.95 -12.67
N THR A 96 -8.05 -11.29 -11.51
CA THR A 96 -8.82 -10.35 -10.66
C THR A 96 -8.00 -9.14 -10.21
N SER A 97 -6.69 -9.29 -10.07
CA SER A 97 -5.79 -8.24 -9.59
C SER A 97 -5.78 -6.98 -10.48
N SER A 98 -6.08 -7.09 -11.77
CA SER A 98 -6.21 -5.93 -12.69
C SER A 98 -7.64 -5.38 -12.79
N ARG A 99 -8.64 -6.13 -12.31
CA ARG A 99 -10.09 -5.83 -12.44
C ARG A 99 -10.74 -5.31 -11.16
N SER A 100 -9.94 -4.78 -10.24
CA SER A 100 -10.46 -4.13 -9.03
C SER A 100 -10.95 -2.70 -9.31
N THR A 101 -11.60 -2.11 -8.31
CA THR A 101 -11.93 -0.67 -8.26
C THR A 101 -10.68 0.21 -8.17
N LYS A 102 -9.49 -0.37 -8.01
CA LYS A 102 -8.21 0.31 -7.81
C LYS A 102 -8.21 1.20 -6.56
N LEU A 103 -8.99 0.80 -5.55
CA LEU A 103 -9.06 1.44 -4.25
C LEU A 103 -8.60 0.48 -3.16
N ILE A 104 -7.72 0.96 -2.28
CA ILE A 104 -7.39 0.28 -1.03
C ILE A 104 -8.18 0.94 0.08
N HIS A 105 -9.18 0.22 0.58
CA HIS A 105 -10.08 0.75 1.59
C HIS A 105 -10.18 -0.19 2.80
N GLY A 106 -10.41 0.39 3.98
CA GLY A 106 -10.67 -0.37 5.21
C GLY A 106 -12.01 -1.09 5.25
N GLY A 107 -12.87 -0.90 4.23
CA GLY A 107 -14.16 -1.58 4.14
C GLY A 107 -15.17 -1.03 5.16
N VAL A 108 -15.40 0.29 5.15
CA VAL A 108 -16.26 1.00 6.13
C VAL A 108 -17.65 0.35 6.28
N ARG A 109 -18.16 -0.28 5.21
CA ARG A 109 -19.42 -1.03 5.20
C ARG A 109 -19.43 -2.19 6.21
N TYR A 110 -18.29 -2.86 6.39
CA TYR A 110 -18.17 -4.00 7.31
C TYR A 110 -18.22 -3.57 8.78
N LEU A 111 -17.83 -2.34 9.07
CA LEU A 111 -17.87 -1.78 10.42
C LEU A 111 -19.30 -1.74 10.99
N GLN A 112 -20.32 -1.60 10.12
CA GLN A 112 -21.71 -1.67 10.54
C GLN A 112 -22.04 -3.01 11.20
N LYS A 113 -21.68 -4.12 10.56
CA LYS A 113 -21.89 -5.46 11.13
C LYS A 113 -21.07 -5.66 12.40
N ALA A 114 -19.80 -5.23 12.38
CA ALA A 114 -18.93 -5.32 13.54
C ALA A 114 -19.54 -4.65 14.79
N ILE A 115 -20.17 -3.48 14.63
CA ILE A 115 -20.76 -2.74 15.75
C ILE A 115 -22.17 -3.24 16.08
N MET A 116 -23.05 -3.33 15.09
CA MET A 116 -24.48 -3.64 15.32
C MET A 116 -24.73 -5.10 15.66
N GLN A 117 -23.87 -6.02 15.20
CA GLN A 117 -24.01 -7.46 15.40
C GLN A 117 -22.89 -8.04 16.27
N LEU A 118 -22.00 -7.18 16.80
CA LEU A 118 -20.83 -7.60 17.59
C LEU A 118 -19.94 -8.63 16.87
N ASP A 119 -19.84 -8.52 15.55
CA ASP A 119 -19.02 -9.43 14.73
C ASP A 119 -17.54 -9.04 14.82
N ILE A 120 -16.81 -9.79 15.65
CA ILE A 120 -15.38 -9.58 15.92
C ILE A 120 -14.52 -9.80 14.67
N GLU A 121 -14.90 -10.71 13.78
CA GLU A 121 -14.11 -10.99 12.58
C GLU A 121 -14.20 -9.83 11.59
N GLN A 122 -15.38 -9.23 11.44
CA GLN A 122 -15.53 -8.00 10.65
C GLN A 122 -14.74 -6.84 11.27
N TYR A 123 -14.72 -6.73 12.61
CA TYR A 123 -13.90 -5.73 13.29
C TYR A 123 -12.41 -5.92 13.01
N ARG A 124 -11.88 -7.15 13.14
CA ARG A 124 -10.49 -7.49 12.86
C ARG A 124 -10.11 -7.18 11.41
N MET A 125 -10.93 -7.60 10.46
CA MET A 125 -10.71 -7.34 9.04
C MET A 125 -10.62 -5.84 8.73
N VAL A 126 -11.53 -5.01 9.26
CA VAL A 126 -11.49 -3.55 9.07
C VAL A 126 -10.20 -2.97 9.67
N LYS A 127 -9.83 -3.41 10.88
CA LYS A 127 -8.61 -2.94 11.55
C LYS A 127 -7.36 -3.29 10.73
N GLU A 128 -7.23 -4.54 10.29
CA GLU A 128 -6.10 -5.00 9.48
C GLU A 128 -6.01 -4.26 8.14
N ALA A 129 -7.14 -4.13 7.42
CA ALA A 129 -7.17 -3.41 6.15
C ALA A 129 -6.75 -1.94 6.28
N LEU A 130 -7.09 -1.27 7.40
CA LEU A 130 -6.63 0.09 7.68
C LEU A 130 -5.13 0.15 8.00
N HIS A 131 -4.59 -0.83 8.72
CA HIS A 131 -3.15 -0.92 8.99
C HIS A 131 -2.36 -1.17 7.70
N GLU A 132 -2.77 -2.15 6.89
CA GLU A 132 -2.13 -2.46 5.60
C GLU A 132 -2.18 -1.28 4.63
N ARG A 133 -3.28 -0.51 4.62
CA ARG A 133 -3.36 0.71 3.83
C ARG A 133 -2.28 1.72 4.24
N ALA A 134 -2.04 1.89 5.54
CA ALA A 134 -0.98 2.77 6.02
C ALA A 134 0.42 2.25 5.64
N SER A 135 0.65 0.95 5.76
CA SER A 135 1.89 0.30 5.32
C SER A 135 2.14 0.50 3.83
N MET A 136 1.11 0.38 2.98
CA MET A 136 1.27 0.51 1.53
C MET A 136 1.53 1.94 1.05
N LEU A 137 0.95 2.93 1.75
CA LEU A 137 1.30 4.34 1.50
C LEU A 137 2.78 4.63 1.79
N GLN A 138 3.39 3.89 2.72
CA GLN A 138 4.82 4.03 3.04
C GLN A 138 5.71 3.23 2.09
N SER A 139 5.32 1.99 1.74
CA SER A 139 6.16 1.09 0.93
C SER A 139 6.09 1.37 -0.57
N ALA A 140 4.96 1.87 -1.08
CA ALA A 140 4.74 2.14 -2.49
C ALA A 140 4.14 3.53 -2.76
N PRO A 141 4.80 4.63 -2.32
CA PRO A 141 4.27 6.00 -2.44
C PRO A 141 4.13 6.49 -3.90
N HIS A 142 4.77 5.79 -4.85
CA HIS A 142 4.68 6.06 -6.28
C HIS A 142 3.49 5.35 -6.95
N LEU A 143 2.83 4.41 -6.25
CA LEU A 143 1.65 3.69 -6.74
C LEU A 143 0.38 4.03 -5.95
N ALA A 144 0.50 4.31 -4.65
CA ALA A 144 -0.63 4.59 -3.76
C ALA A 144 -0.56 6.01 -3.20
N HIS A 145 -1.71 6.69 -3.16
CA HIS A 145 -1.86 8.03 -2.57
C HIS A 145 -3.21 8.15 -1.83
N PRO A 146 -3.32 9.04 -0.83
CA PRO A 146 -4.58 9.29 -0.15
C PRO A 146 -5.65 9.82 -1.12
N LEU A 147 -6.85 9.24 -1.07
CA LEU A 147 -8.01 9.68 -1.83
C LEU A 147 -9.18 9.96 -0.87
N PRO A 148 -9.57 11.22 -0.65
CA PRO A 148 -10.79 11.56 0.09
C PRO A 148 -12.03 11.06 -0.65
N ILE A 149 -12.98 10.46 0.08
CA ILE A 149 -14.25 9.97 -0.48
C ILE A 149 -15.39 10.72 0.21
N MET A 150 -16.30 11.31 -0.58
CA MET A 150 -17.54 11.90 -0.10
C MET A 150 -18.65 10.83 -0.09
N LEU A 151 -19.34 10.67 1.04
CA LEU A 151 -20.46 9.74 1.18
C LEU A 151 -21.76 10.52 1.39
N PRO A 152 -22.65 10.60 0.39
CA PRO A 152 -23.96 11.22 0.58
C PRO A 152 -24.84 10.34 1.49
N VAL A 153 -25.54 10.98 2.44
CA VAL A 153 -26.50 10.33 3.32
C VAL A 153 -27.90 10.80 2.93
N TYR A 154 -28.74 9.86 2.52
CA TYR A 154 -30.11 10.14 2.10
C TYR A 154 -31.08 9.72 3.20
N THR A 155 -32.04 10.58 3.49
CA THR A 155 -33.24 10.21 4.24
C THR A 155 -34.39 10.28 3.27
N TYR A 156 -35.06 9.15 3.04
CA TYR A 156 -36.33 9.15 2.33
C TYR A 156 -37.41 9.47 3.37
N VAL A 157 -37.95 10.69 3.29
CA VAL A 157 -39.19 11.10 3.95
C VAL A 157 -40.38 10.80 3.06
#